data_AF-A0A2G8K0Z2-F1
#
_entry.id   AF-A0A2G8K0Z2-F1
#
_cell.length_a   1.000
_cell.length_b   1.000
_cell.length_c   1.000
_cell.angle_alpha   90.00
_cell.angle_beta   90.00
_cell.angle_gamma   90.00
#
_symmetry.space_group_name_H-M   'P 1'
#
loop_
_entity.id
_entity.type
_entity.pdbx_description
1 polymer ?
#
loop_
_entity_poly.entity_id
_entity_poly.type
_entity_poly.pdbx_seq_one_letter_code
_entity_poly.pdbx_strand_id
1 'polypeptide(L)'
;MRHLSNSDIYTLLDSDPTDIFSQQIKQTITDMYQRNQISKKAVSFLSPTDCKAARFYLLPKIHKPGNPGRPIISGNGSPTEKISLFVDHFIKPLVPQINSYIHDTPDFLRKLEDIKNQIPSTAIIGTFDVTSLYTNIPHAEGIAATCAALSKKVHPCPPISDIKALMQQVLTKNNFTFMDKHYLQRHGTAMGTRMAPSLHACLCLALKNACSVNFLDVTVRKEHGSLSTDLYTKPTDTHQYLHSSSCHPRHCKSGIAYSQALRLRRICSNNSSFIRHTDALEKHLIARGHSARRVREAIQRVRSLSRSSTLAVKDKKGRDCDNKLPLVVTFHPNLPPLQKITSNNHNILLTSDRLQRAVPEKPIIAYRRPRNLRDLLVRAAVPPLTSNLTPIQHGTFKCDRTSRCIVCSHHIVESNSITSHSMQLTHKTKGHITCTTTNVIYLISCRVCGIQYVGETKTTLKKRFYGHRSTVNTMKTETPLENILTFPTIPLTTCPYRGLNP
;
A
#
# COMPACT_ATOMS: atom_id res chain seq x y z
N MET A 1 -2.99 28.12 6.31
CA MET A 1 -2.47 27.30 5.19
C MET A 1 -3.16 27.74 3.91
N ARG A 2 -2.43 28.26 2.90
CA ARG A 2 -3.02 28.91 1.69
C ARG A 2 -3.93 27.99 0.83
N HIS A 3 -3.79 26.67 0.92
CA HIS A 3 -4.61 25.73 0.15
C HIS A 3 -6.04 25.56 0.69
N LEU A 4 -6.20 25.53 2.02
CA LEU A 4 -7.51 25.35 2.67
C LEU A 4 -8.26 26.66 2.85
N SER A 5 -7.63 27.80 2.56
CA SER A 5 -8.28 29.12 2.58
C SER A 5 -9.05 29.44 1.30
N ASN A 6 -9.00 28.57 0.28
CA ASN A 6 -9.83 28.73 -0.92
C ASN A 6 -11.26 28.24 -0.62
N SER A 7 -12.17 29.19 -0.42
CA SER A 7 -13.59 28.97 -0.12
C SER A 7 -14.38 28.35 -1.28
N ASP A 8 -13.88 28.46 -2.51
CA ASP A 8 -14.53 27.91 -3.71
C ASP A 8 -14.37 26.39 -3.77
N ILE A 9 -13.24 25.88 -3.25
CA ILE A 9 -12.91 24.45 -3.25
C ILE A 9 -13.28 23.80 -1.92
N TYR A 10 -12.99 24.46 -0.80
CA TYR A 10 -13.14 23.90 0.54
C TYR A 10 -14.03 24.77 1.43
N THR A 11 -14.85 24.11 2.25
CA THR A 11 -15.67 24.78 3.25
C THR A 11 -15.32 24.23 4.62
N LEU A 12 -15.08 25.13 5.58
CA LEU A 12 -14.92 24.79 6.99
C LEU A 12 -16.30 24.40 7.55
N LEU A 13 -16.35 23.32 8.32
CA LEU A 13 -17.55 22.84 8.99
C LEU A 13 -17.40 22.97 10.51
N ASP A 14 -18.52 23.20 11.19
CA ASP A 14 -18.57 23.30 12.65
C ASP A 14 -18.45 21.94 13.34
N SER A 15 -18.83 20.85 12.66
CA SER A 15 -18.82 19.48 13.19
C SER A 15 -18.47 18.44 12.13
N ASP A 16 -18.21 17.20 12.56
CA ASP A 16 -17.90 16.08 11.67
C ASP A 16 -19.17 15.49 11.02
N PRO A 17 -19.37 15.58 9.69
CA PRO A 17 -20.54 15.03 9.02
C PRO A 17 -20.40 13.53 8.70
N THR A 18 -19.34 12.85 9.15
CA THR A 18 -19.02 11.46 8.79
C THR A 18 -20.21 10.51 9.00
N ASP A 19 -20.90 10.61 10.14
CA ASP A 19 -22.01 9.72 10.46
C ASP A 19 -23.22 9.98 9.55
N ILE A 20 -23.54 11.25 9.31
CA ILE A 20 -24.62 11.66 8.40
C ILE A 20 -24.35 11.12 7.00
N PHE A 21 -23.13 11.29 6.49
CA PHE A 21 -22.75 10.78 5.18
C PHE A 21 -22.77 9.25 5.12
N SER A 22 -22.33 8.58 6.19
CA SER A 22 -22.39 7.12 6.30
C SER A 22 -23.83 6.60 6.24
N GLN A 23 -24.75 7.25 6.95
CA GLN A 23 -26.17 6.88 6.92
C GLN A 23 -26.78 7.05 5.52
N GLN A 24 -26.52 8.18 4.86
CA GLN A 24 -27.03 8.42 3.50
C GLN A 24 -26.46 7.43 2.48
N ILE A 25 -25.17 7.09 2.57
CA ILE A 25 -24.55 6.07 1.70
C ILE A 25 -25.16 4.70 1.98
N LYS A 26 -25.36 4.35 3.25
CA LYS A 26 -26.01 3.10 3.66
C LYS A 26 -27.44 3.01 3.12
N GLN A 27 -28.19 4.10 3.11
CA GLN A 27 -29.53 4.15 2.53
C GLN A 27 -29.48 3.81 1.04
N THR A 28 -28.63 4.48 0.26
CA THR A 28 -28.47 4.20 -1.17
C THR A 28 -28.10 2.74 -1.45
N ILE A 29 -27.19 2.16 -0.66
CA ILE A 29 -26.81 0.74 -0.78
C ILE A 29 -27.99 -0.18 -0.45
N THR A 30 -28.79 0.17 0.57
CA THR A 30 -29.98 -0.60 0.95
C THR A 30 -31.04 -0.57 -0.15
N ASP A 31 -31.27 0.59 -0.76
CA ASP A 31 -32.22 0.76 -1.87
C ASP A 31 -31.76 -0.05 -3.11
N MET A 32 -30.47 -0.05 -3.41
CA MET A 32 -29.89 -0.87 -4.48
C MET A 32 -30.07 -2.38 -4.22
N TYR A 33 -29.96 -2.80 -2.95
CA TYR A 33 -30.18 -4.19 -2.56
C TYR A 33 -31.65 -4.59 -2.65
N GLN A 34 -32.57 -3.75 -2.18
CA GLN A 34 -34.01 -3.99 -2.27
C GLN A 34 -34.49 -4.13 -3.72
N ARG A 35 -33.88 -3.36 -4.64
CA ARG A 35 -34.11 -3.48 -6.09
C ARG A 35 -33.37 -4.65 -6.75
N ASN A 36 -32.72 -5.53 -5.99
CA ASN A 36 -31.92 -6.67 -6.47
C ASN A 36 -30.77 -6.29 -7.43
N GLN A 37 -30.23 -5.07 -7.32
CA GLN A 37 -29.15 -4.59 -8.19
C GLN A 37 -27.75 -4.96 -7.67
N ILE A 38 -27.65 -5.37 -6.40
CA ILE A 38 -26.40 -5.79 -5.79
C ILE A 38 -26.61 -7.03 -4.91
N SER A 39 -25.58 -7.86 -4.78
CA SER A 39 -25.62 -9.06 -3.94
C SER A 39 -25.48 -8.72 -2.45
N LYS A 40 -25.92 -9.63 -1.57
CA LYS A 40 -25.69 -9.52 -0.11
C LYS A 40 -24.21 -9.39 0.26
N LYS A 41 -23.31 -10.03 -0.50
CA LYS A 41 -21.85 -9.89 -0.35
C LYS A 41 -21.40 -8.46 -0.68
N ALA A 42 -21.93 -7.88 -1.75
CA ALA A 42 -21.65 -6.49 -2.12
C ALA A 42 -22.17 -5.52 -1.05
N VAL A 43 -23.36 -5.73 -0.48
CA VAL A 43 -23.86 -4.91 0.64
C VAL A 43 -22.92 -4.96 1.83
N SER A 44 -22.51 -6.16 2.25
CA SER A 44 -21.58 -6.34 3.37
C SER A 44 -20.24 -5.66 3.11
N PHE A 45 -19.76 -5.69 1.87
CA PHE A 45 -18.57 -4.97 1.48
C PHE A 45 -18.80 -3.46 1.53
N LEU A 46 -19.77 -2.93 0.80
CA LEU A 46 -19.98 -1.50 0.55
C LEU A 46 -20.47 -0.72 1.77
N SER A 47 -21.17 -1.37 2.70
CA SER A 47 -21.74 -0.71 3.86
C SER A 47 -20.66 0.00 4.69
N PRO A 48 -20.84 1.28 5.02
CA PRO A 48 -20.01 2.00 5.99
C PRO A 48 -20.06 1.31 7.36
N THR A 49 -18.89 1.07 7.96
CA THR A 49 -18.73 0.43 9.28
C THR A 49 -17.57 1.14 9.99
N ASP A 50 -17.81 1.69 11.18
CA ASP A 50 -16.82 2.43 11.98
C ASP A 50 -16.02 3.44 11.14
N CYS A 51 -16.74 4.25 10.35
CA CYS A 51 -16.14 5.22 9.47
C CYS A 51 -15.57 6.41 10.25
N LYS A 52 -14.55 7.04 9.66
CA LYS A 52 -13.91 8.26 10.18
C LYS A 52 -13.75 9.28 9.06
N ALA A 53 -13.66 10.55 9.42
CA ALA A 53 -13.31 11.59 8.46
C ALA A 53 -11.98 11.27 7.76
N ALA A 54 -11.89 11.59 6.47
CA ALA A 54 -10.66 11.43 5.72
C ALA A 54 -9.55 12.34 6.30
N ARG A 55 -8.29 12.05 6.00
CA ARG A 55 -7.15 12.83 6.53
C ARG A 55 -6.48 13.63 5.44
N PHE A 56 -6.36 14.93 5.66
CA PHE A 56 -5.60 15.80 4.77
C PHE A 56 -4.12 15.83 5.16
N TYR A 57 -3.24 15.70 4.18
CA TYR A 57 -1.81 15.91 4.35
C TYR A 57 -1.17 16.44 3.07
N LEU A 58 0.03 16.99 3.19
CA LEU A 58 0.79 17.53 2.07
C LEU A 58 1.98 16.63 1.74
N LEU A 59 2.15 16.31 0.45
CA LEU A 59 3.37 15.71 -0.06
C LEU A 59 4.23 16.80 -0.72
N PRO A 60 5.45 17.09 -0.24
CA PRO A 60 6.27 18.14 -0.84
C PRO A 60 6.67 17.76 -2.27
N LYS A 61 6.42 18.68 -3.21
CA LYS A 61 6.95 18.57 -4.57
C LYS A 61 8.40 19.04 -4.57
N ILE A 62 9.30 18.19 -4.08
CA ILE A 62 10.75 18.46 -3.93
C ILE A 62 11.47 18.84 -5.24
N HIS A 63 10.80 18.67 -6.38
CA HIS A 63 11.29 18.94 -7.72
C HIS A 63 10.78 20.30 -8.26
N LYS A 64 10.20 21.16 -7.41
CA LYS A 64 9.72 22.49 -7.79
C LYS A 64 10.33 23.55 -6.84
N PRO A 65 10.68 24.75 -7.33
CA PRO A 65 11.15 25.84 -6.48
C PRO A 65 10.18 26.10 -5.31
N GLY A 66 10.72 26.25 -4.09
CA GLY A 66 9.92 26.42 -2.87
C GLY A 66 9.20 25.16 -2.37
N ASN A 67 9.45 24.00 -2.97
CA ASN A 67 8.91 22.69 -2.57
C ASN A 67 7.40 22.68 -2.24
N PRO A 68 6.53 23.21 -3.12
CA PRO A 68 5.11 23.36 -2.83
C PRO A 68 4.46 22.02 -2.46
N GLY A 69 3.56 22.06 -1.47
CA GLY A 69 2.81 20.88 -1.05
C GLY A 69 1.81 20.42 -2.11
N ARG A 70 1.71 19.11 -2.33
CA ARG A 70 0.59 18.47 -3.02
C ARG A 70 -0.46 18.08 -1.97
N PRO A 71 -1.66 18.66 -1.97
CA PRO A 71 -2.74 18.23 -1.08
C PRO A 71 -3.16 16.80 -1.43
N ILE A 72 -3.25 15.95 -0.43
CA ILE A 72 -3.79 14.60 -0.52
C ILE A 72 -4.83 14.42 0.57
N ILE A 73 -5.98 13.89 0.18
CA ILE A 73 -7.05 13.50 1.11
C ILE A 73 -7.07 11.98 1.14
N SER A 74 -6.60 11.38 2.24
CA SER A 74 -6.66 9.94 2.43
C SER A 74 -8.05 9.54 2.88
N GLY A 75 -8.82 8.95 1.96
CA GLY A 75 -10.13 8.36 2.25
C GLY A 75 -10.08 7.01 2.95
N ASN A 76 -8.96 6.59 3.55
CA ASN A 76 -8.87 5.28 4.21
C ASN A 76 -9.72 5.27 5.50
N GLY A 77 -10.70 4.37 5.55
CA GLY A 77 -11.73 4.29 6.58
C GLY A 77 -12.82 5.37 6.45
N SER A 78 -12.84 6.13 5.35
CA SER A 78 -13.88 7.13 5.11
C SER A 78 -15.16 6.51 4.55
N PRO A 79 -16.32 7.18 4.69
CA PRO A 79 -17.59 6.67 4.17
C PRO A 79 -17.55 6.39 2.66
N THR A 80 -16.75 7.14 1.90
CA THR A 80 -16.68 7.07 0.44
C THR A 80 -15.67 6.05 -0.09
N GLU A 81 -14.83 5.43 0.76
CA GLU A 81 -13.72 4.57 0.33
C GLU A 81 -14.18 3.41 -0.54
N LYS A 82 -15.14 2.65 -0.03
CA LYS A 82 -15.57 1.38 -0.61
C LYS A 82 -16.44 1.60 -1.84
N ILE A 83 -17.33 2.60 -1.78
CA ILE A 83 -18.14 3.00 -2.93
C ILE A 83 -17.28 3.60 -4.05
N SER A 84 -16.22 4.35 -3.73
CA SER A 84 -15.27 4.82 -4.74
C SER A 84 -14.54 3.67 -5.43
N LEU A 85 -14.16 2.63 -4.69
CA LEU A 85 -13.54 1.43 -5.26
C LEU A 85 -14.52 0.66 -6.14
N PHE A 86 -15.77 0.57 -5.72
CA PHE A 86 -16.83 -0.09 -6.49
C PHE A 86 -17.12 0.63 -7.80
N VAL A 87 -17.24 1.95 -7.78
CA VAL A 87 -17.41 2.77 -8.99
C VAL A 87 -16.20 2.63 -9.93
N ASP A 88 -14.97 2.68 -9.38
CA ASP A 88 -13.75 2.52 -10.18
C ASP A 88 -13.70 1.19 -10.94
N HIS A 89 -14.26 0.11 -10.37
CA HIS A 89 -14.35 -1.19 -11.03
C HIS A 89 -15.05 -1.13 -12.40
N PHE A 90 -16.09 -0.31 -12.52
CA PHE A 90 -16.87 -0.16 -13.76
C PHE A 90 -16.27 0.87 -14.73
N ILE A 91 -15.69 1.95 -14.22
CA ILE A 91 -15.16 3.04 -15.06
C ILE A 91 -13.77 2.68 -15.62
N LYS A 92 -12.92 2.02 -14.82
CA LYS A 92 -11.53 1.73 -15.19
C LYS A 92 -11.39 0.96 -16.52
N PRO A 93 -12.23 -0.05 -16.85
CA PRO A 93 -12.18 -0.72 -18.15
C PRO A 93 -12.51 0.18 -19.35
N LEU A 94 -13.15 1.33 -19.15
CA LEU A 94 -13.46 2.28 -20.21
C LEU A 94 -12.22 3.07 -20.65
N VAL A 95 -11.30 3.34 -19.73
CA VAL A 95 -10.14 4.22 -19.96
C VAL A 95 -9.26 3.73 -21.13
N PRO A 96 -8.90 2.44 -21.26
CA PRO A 96 -8.10 1.96 -22.39
C PRO A 96 -8.78 2.05 -23.77
N GLN A 97 -10.09 2.28 -23.81
CA GLN A 97 -10.87 2.36 -25.04
C GLN A 97 -10.88 3.78 -25.63
N ILE A 98 -10.38 4.76 -24.89
CA ILE A 98 -10.28 6.13 -25.35
C ILE A 98 -9.15 6.20 -26.38
N ASN A 99 -9.41 6.78 -27.55
CA ASN A 99 -8.42 6.87 -28.63
C ASN A 99 -7.11 7.55 -28.20
N SER A 100 -7.20 8.56 -27.34
CA SER A 100 -6.06 9.30 -26.79
C SER A 100 -5.39 8.62 -25.59
N TYR A 101 -5.83 7.43 -25.17
CA TYR A 101 -5.25 6.72 -24.04
C TYR A 101 -3.79 6.36 -24.30
N ILE A 102 -2.92 6.58 -23.32
CA ILE A 102 -1.51 6.18 -23.37
C ILE A 102 -1.23 5.36 -22.11
N HIS A 103 -0.85 4.08 -22.28
CA HIS A 103 -0.62 3.19 -21.14
C HIS A 103 0.69 3.52 -20.40
N ASP A 104 1.78 3.66 -21.14
CA ASP A 104 3.12 3.92 -20.63
C ASP A 104 4.03 4.54 -21.70
N THR A 105 5.28 4.84 -21.35
CA THR A 105 6.27 5.41 -22.28
C THR A 105 6.54 4.51 -23.50
N PRO A 106 6.75 3.17 -23.37
CA PRO A 106 6.83 2.30 -24.54
C PRO A 106 5.59 2.36 -25.45
N ASP A 107 4.39 2.41 -24.90
CA ASP A 107 3.15 2.55 -25.66
C ASP A 107 3.09 3.87 -26.44
N PHE A 108 3.44 4.97 -25.78
CA PHE A 108 3.59 6.27 -26.43
C PHE A 108 4.57 6.22 -27.59
N LEU A 109 5.76 5.63 -27.39
CA LEU A 109 6.80 5.54 -28.42
C LEU A 109 6.36 4.70 -29.62
N ARG A 110 5.57 3.64 -29.42
CA ARG A 110 4.98 2.86 -30.53
C ARG A 110 4.00 3.70 -31.33
N LYS A 111 3.05 4.36 -30.66
CA LYS A 111 2.07 5.25 -31.30
C LYS A 111 2.74 6.38 -32.09
N LEU A 112 3.86 6.91 -31.58
CA LEU A 112 4.65 7.90 -32.30
C LEU A 112 5.30 7.32 -33.56
N GLU A 113 5.78 6.07 -33.52
CA GLU A 113 6.38 5.42 -34.69
C GLU A 113 5.32 5.16 -35.78
N ASP A 114 4.10 4.78 -35.38
CA ASP A 114 2.99 4.52 -36.31
C ASP A 114 2.63 5.76 -37.15
N ILE A 115 2.66 6.95 -36.54
CA ILE A 115 2.31 8.22 -37.19
C ILE A 115 3.52 8.97 -37.77
N LYS A 116 4.75 8.50 -37.51
CA LYS A 116 5.99 9.25 -37.76
C LYS A 116 6.14 9.78 -39.19
N ASN A 117 5.68 9.00 -40.18
CA ASN A 117 5.77 9.34 -41.60
C ASN A 117 4.45 9.93 -42.15
N GLN A 118 3.43 10.06 -41.31
CA GLN A 118 2.09 10.55 -41.69
C GLN A 118 1.88 12.03 -41.34
N ILE A 119 2.89 12.68 -40.75
CA ILE A 119 2.76 14.04 -40.23
C ILE A 119 3.16 15.05 -41.30
N PRO A 120 2.25 15.95 -41.72
CA PRO A 120 2.57 17.00 -42.69
C PRO A 120 3.72 17.89 -42.22
N SER A 121 4.51 18.42 -43.15
CA SER A 121 5.56 19.41 -42.86
C SER A 121 5.02 20.67 -42.19
N THR A 122 3.74 21.01 -42.41
CA THR A 122 3.01 22.13 -41.80
C THR A 122 2.51 21.86 -40.38
N ALA A 123 2.48 20.60 -39.91
CA ALA A 123 1.93 20.26 -38.61
C ALA A 123 2.75 20.86 -37.44
N ILE A 124 2.08 21.37 -36.42
CA ILE A 124 2.72 21.91 -35.21
C ILE A 124 2.52 20.90 -34.08
N ILE A 125 3.56 20.71 -33.25
CA ILE A 125 3.46 19.85 -32.06
C ILE A 125 3.19 20.74 -30.85
N GLY A 126 2.30 20.28 -29.96
CA GLY A 126 1.98 20.96 -28.71
C GLY A 126 1.93 19.99 -27.55
N THR A 127 2.32 20.47 -26.36
CA THR A 127 2.04 19.77 -25.10
C THR A 127 1.24 20.67 -24.19
N PHE A 128 0.29 20.06 -23.48
CA PHE A 128 -0.67 20.73 -22.63
C PHE A 128 -0.51 20.21 -21.20
N ASP A 129 -0.36 21.11 -20.23
CA ASP A 129 -0.40 20.76 -18.81
C ASP A 129 -1.67 21.35 -18.22
N VAL A 130 -2.46 20.52 -17.55
CA VAL A 130 -3.70 20.97 -16.91
C VAL A 130 -3.37 21.35 -15.46
N THR A 131 -3.50 22.64 -15.16
CA THR A 131 -3.32 23.15 -13.80
C THR A 131 -4.40 22.57 -12.89
N SER A 132 -3.97 21.88 -11.84
CA SER A 132 -4.84 21.36 -10.79
C SER A 132 -6.04 20.56 -11.31
N LEU A 133 -5.81 19.69 -12.29
CA LEU A 133 -6.81 18.82 -12.94
C LEU A 133 -7.90 18.31 -11.97
N TYR A 134 -7.50 17.68 -10.87
CA TYR A 134 -8.48 17.11 -9.93
C TYR A 134 -9.41 18.13 -9.28
N THR A 135 -8.94 19.32 -8.96
CA THR A 135 -9.76 20.30 -8.23
C THR A 135 -10.64 21.15 -9.15
N ASN A 136 -10.46 21.07 -10.46
CA ASN A 136 -11.08 21.99 -11.41
C ASN A 136 -12.14 21.34 -12.33
N ILE A 137 -12.37 20.03 -12.23
CA ILE A 137 -13.41 19.38 -13.05
C ILE A 137 -14.79 19.59 -12.43
N PRO A 138 -15.76 20.14 -13.20
CA PRO A 138 -17.16 20.19 -12.79
C PRO A 138 -17.74 18.79 -12.59
N HIS A 139 -18.37 18.54 -11.44
CA HIS A 139 -18.92 17.22 -11.12
C HIS A 139 -19.96 16.76 -12.15
N ALA A 140 -20.84 17.66 -12.59
CA ALA A 140 -21.92 17.35 -13.52
C ALA A 140 -21.39 16.85 -14.87
N GLU A 141 -20.42 17.56 -15.46
CA GLU A 141 -19.81 17.19 -16.74
C GLU A 141 -19.05 15.86 -16.65
N GLY A 142 -18.26 15.66 -15.58
CA GLY A 142 -17.52 14.42 -15.38
C GLY A 142 -18.44 13.20 -15.22
N ILE A 143 -19.54 13.35 -14.47
CA ILE A 143 -20.56 12.31 -14.32
C ILE A 143 -21.25 12.03 -15.67
N ALA A 144 -21.68 13.08 -16.39
CA ALA A 144 -22.38 12.94 -17.66
C ALA A 144 -21.52 12.23 -18.71
N ALA A 145 -20.25 12.62 -18.86
CA ALA A 145 -19.32 11.99 -19.78
C ALA A 145 -19.10 10.50 -19.46
N THR A 146 -19.01 10.16 -18.17
CA THR A 146 -18.85 8.78 -17.71
C THR A 146 -20.09 7.94 -17.98
N CYS A 147 -21.28 8.46 -17.66
CA CYS A 147 -22.54 7.78 -17.94
C CYS A 147 -22.71 7.53 -19.44
N ALA A 148 -22.41 8.53 -20.29
CA ALA A 148 -22.46 8.38 -21.74
C ALA A 148 -21.49 7.31 -22.26
N ALA A 149 -20.29 7.20 -21.67
CA ALA A 149 -19.33 6.16 -22.01
C ALA A 149 -19.79 4.76 -21.57
N LEU A 150 -20.42 4.64 -20.40
CA LEU A 150 -21.01 3.38 -19.91
C LEU A 150 -22.18 2.93 -20.80
N SER A 151 -23.03 3.86 -21.25
CA SER A 151 -24.20 3.58 -22.10
C SER A 151 -23.84 3.02 -23.49
N LYS A 152 -22.62 3.28 -23.99
CA LYS A 152 -22.16 2.73 -25.29
C LYS A 152 -21.90 1.23 -25.26
N LYS A 153 -21.93 0.60 -24.08
CA LYS A 153 -21.72 -0.84 -23.89
C LYS A 153 -22.90 -1.47 -23.19
N VAL A 154 -23.08 -2.77 -23.40
CA VAL A 154 -23.95 -3.58 -22.53
C VAL A 154 -23.35 -3.55 -21.13
N HIS A 155 -23.87 -2.67 -20.28
CA HIS A 155 -23.39 -2.49 -18.92
C HIS A 155 -24.00 -3.57 -18.02
N PRO A 156 -23.19 -4.37 -17.32
CA PRO A 156 -23.71 -5.36 -16.38
C PRO A 156 -24.40 -4.69 -15.20
N CYS A 157 -25.20 -5.44 -14.43
CA CYS A 157 -25.75 -4.96 -13.17
C CYS A 157 -24.61 -4.46 -12.23
N PRO A 158 -24.73 -3.29 -11.57
CA PRO A 158 -25.93 -2.46 -11.37
C PRO A 158 -26.18 -1.42 -12.48
N PRO A 159 -27.39 -0.84 -12.57
CA PRO A 159 -27.78 0.19 -13.53
C PRO A 159 -26.87 1.42 -13.48
N ILE A 160 -26.72 2.08 -14.62
CA ILE A 160 -25.92 3.32 -14.75
C ILE A 160 -26.44 4.42 -13.81
N SER A 161 -27.74 4.45 -13.52
CA SER A 161 -28.35 5.37 -12.55
C SER A 161 -27.80 5.17 -11.13
N ASP A 162 -27.56 3.92 -10.73
CA ASP A 162 -27.01 3.61 -9.41
C ASP A 162 -25.52 3.94 -9.33
N ILE A 163 -24.77 3.66 -10.40
CA ILE A 163 -23.36 4.09 -10.52
C ILE A 163 -23.28 5.62 -10.46
N LYS A 164 -24.17 6.33 -11.17
CA LYS A 164 -24.28 7.79 -11.13
C LYS A 164 -24.54 8.31 -9.72
N ALA A 165 -25.48 7.71 -8.98
CA ALA A 165 -25.78 8.09 -7.61
C ALA A 165 -24.56 7.92 -6.69
N LEU A 166 -23.86 6.78 -6.80
CA LEU A 166 -22.63 6.55 -6.03
C LEU A 166 -21.51 7.53 -6.41
N MET A 167 -21.34 7.85 -7.70
CA MET A 167 -20.38 8.86 -8.17
C MET A 167 -20.67 10.23 -7.55
N GLN A 168 -21.93 10.67 -7.55
CA GLN A 168 -22.34 11.92 -6.93
C GLN A 168 -22.01 11.95 -5.45
N GLN A 169 -22.26 10.85 -4.72
CA GLN A 169 -21.92 10.75 -3.31
C GLN A 169 -20.41 10.81 -3.06
N VAL A 170 -19.58 10.15 -3.88
CA VAL A 170 -18.12 10.21 -3.75
C VAL A 170 -17.59 11.63 -3.97
N LEU A 171 -18.17 12.37 -4.93
CA LEU A 171 -17.73 13.73 -5.28
C LEU A 171 -18.20 14.80 -4.29
N THR A 172 -19.36 14.60 -3.65
CA THR A 172 -19.98 15.59 -2.76
C THR A 172 -19.75 15.34 -1.27
N LYS A 173 -19.54 14.08 -0.86
CA LYS A 173 -19.40 13.66 0.56
C LYS A 173 -17.95 13.44 0.96
N ASN A 174 -17.04 14.24 0.39
CA ASN A 174 -15.61 14.16 0.70
C ASN A 174 -15.26 15.07 1.87
N ASN A 175 -15.61 14.63 3.08
CA ASN A 175 -15.23 15.31 4.33
C ASN A 175 -13.88 14.83 4.84
N PHE A 176 -13.10 15.75 5.39
CA PHE A 176 -11.80 15.46 5.96
C PHE A 176 -11.47 16.34 7.16
N THR A 177 -10.49 15.89 7.94
CA THR A 177 -9.95 16.61 9.09
C THR A 177 -8.53 17.09 8.81
N PHE A 178 -8.24 18.29 9.30
CA PHE A 178 -6.89 18.86 9.33
C PHE A 178 -6.71 19.76 10.55
N MET A 179 -5.71 19.47 11.39
CA MET A 179 -5.45 20.20 12.65
C MET A 179 -6.73 20.40 13.49
N ASP A 180 -7.44 19.30 13.75
CA ASP A 180 -8.67 19.26 14.55
C ASP A 180 -9.83 20.14 14.04
N LYS A 181 -9.76 20.57 12.77
CA LYS A 181 -10.84 21.25 12.06
C LYS A 181 -11.44 20.35 10.99
N HIS A 182 -12.75 20.48 10.76
CA HIS A 182 -13.51 19.72 9.78
C HIS A 182 -13.69 20.53 8.49
N TYR A 183 -13.50 19.87 7.35
CA TYR A 183 -13.65 20.50 6.04
C TYR A 183 -14.44 19.60 5.10
N LEU A 184 -15.13 20.23 4.16
CA LEU A 184 -15.79 19.58 3.03
C LEU A 184 -15.19 20.10 1.72
N GLN A 185 -14.84 19.20 0.81
CA GLN A 185 -14.50 19.59 -0.55
C GLN A 185 -15.79 19.76 -1.37
N ARG A 186 -16.06 20.98 -1.85
CA ARG A 186 -17.24 21.31 -2.67
C ARG A 186 -16.98 21.19 -4.17
N HIS A 187 -15.75 21.47 -4.61
CA HIS A 187 -15.39 21.50 -6.02
C HIS A 187 -14.27 20.53 -6.37
N GLY A 188 -14.36 19.95 -7.56
CA GLY A 188 -13.46 18.91 -8.05
C GLY A 188 -13.47 17.62 -7.22
N THR A 189 -12.49 16.77 -7.44
CA THR A 189 -12.37 15.45 -6.80
C THR A 189 -11.21 15.42 -5.81
N ALA A 190 -11.35 14.65 -4.73
CA ALA A 190 -10.27 14.42 -3.79
C ALA A 190 -9.06 13.78 -4.49
N MET A 191 -7.90 14.41 -4.33
CA MET A 191 -6.62 13.77 -4.67
C MET A 191 -6.36 12.64 -3.68
N GLY A 192 -6.75 11.41 -4.01
CA GLY A 192 -6.66 10.23 -3.15
C GLY A 192 -7.81 9.25 -3.32
N THR A 193 -8.93 9.70 -3.89
CA THR A 193 -10.09 8.87 -4.22
C THR A 193 -9.79 7.93 -5.39
N ARG A 194 -10.22 6.66 -5.30
CA ARG A 194 -9.85 5.62 -6.28
C ARG A 194 -10.46 5.84 -7.67
N MET A 195 -11.68 6.37 -7.75
CA MET A 195 -12.34 6.62 -9.04
C MET A 195 -11.80 7.87 -9.75
N ALA A 196 -11.00 8.71 -9.08
CA ALA A 196 -10.58 9.99 -9.64
C ALA A 196 -9.76 9.80 -10.94
N PRO A 197 -8.68 9.00 -11.00
CA PRO A 197 -7.90 8.87 -12.24
C PRO A 197 -8.74 8.42 -13.44
N SER A 198 -9.63 7.45 -13.24
CA SER A 198 -10.49 6.90 -14.28
C SER A 198 -11.53 7.92 -14.77
N LEU A 199 -12.11 8.70 -13.85
CA LEU A 199 -13.06 9.78 -14.18
C LEU A 199 -12.42 10.90 -15.02
N HIS A 200 -11.18 11.28 -14.69
CA HIS A 200 -10.52 12.44 -15.30
C HIS A 200 -9.90 12.11 -16.66
N ALA A 201 -9.64 10.83 -16.97
CA ALA A 201 -9.13 10.42 -18.28
C ALA A 201 -10.10 10.73 -19.44
N CYS A 202 -11.39 10.91 -19.14
CA CYS A 202 -12.44 11.20 -20.13
C CYS A 202 -12.55 12.68 -20.53
N LEU A 203 -11.81 13.60 -19.89
CA LEU A 203 -11.99 15.04 -20.08
C LEU A 203 -10.61 15.72 -20.09
N CYS A 204 -10.17 16.29 -21.22
CA CYS A 204 -9.27 17.47 -21.32
C CYS A 204 -8.66 17.61 -22.74
N LEU A 205 -8.56 18.86 -23.24
CA LEU A 205 -7.58 19.37 -24.23
C LEU A 205 -7.64 20.92 -24.26
N ALA A 206 -6.49 21.62 -24.27
CA ALA A 206 -6.38 23.07 -24.55
C ALA A 206 -4.94 23.44 -25.01
N LEU A 207 -4.78 24.39 -25.96
CA LEU A 207 -3.62 24.51 -26.88
C LEU A 207 -2.43 25.39 -26.42
N LYS A 208 -1.19 24.95 -26.74
CA LYS A 208 0.07 25.72 -26.87
C LYS A 208 0.98 25.10 -27.94
N ASN A 209 1.63 25.96 -28.75
CA ASN A 209 2.43 25.60 -29.93
C ASN A 209 3.94 25.60 -29.62
N ALA A 210 4.69 24.59 -30.08
CA ALA A 210 6.16 24.56 -30.01
C ALA A 210 6.80 23.62 -31.07
N CYS A 211 8.09 23.82 -31.36
CA CYS A 211 8.87 22.93 -32.26
C CYS A 211 9.40 21.66 -31.55
N SER A 212 9.47 21.69 -30.22
CA SER A 212 9.85 20.55 -29.39
C SER A 212 9.01 20.55 -28.12
N VAL A 213 8.61 19.37 -27.68
CA VAL A 213 7.73 19.23 -26.52
C VAL A 213 8.15 18.09 -25.61
N ASN A 214 7.87 18.23 -24.32
CA ASN A 214 8.19 17.23 -23.31
C ASN A 214 6.92 16.53 -22.85
N PHE A 215 6.86 15.21 -23.02
CA PHE A 215 5.75 14.39 -22.53
C PHE A 215 6.28 13.12 -21.87
N LEU A 216 5.81 12.84 -20.65
CA LEU A 216 6.38 11.83 -19.76
C LEU A 216 7.90 12.07 -19.60
N ASP A 217 8.69 11.06 -19.97
CA ASP A 217 10.15 11.06 -19.90
C ASP A 217 10.80 11.29 -21.27
N VAL A 218 10.04 11.81 -22.25
CA VAL A 218 10.45 11.91 -23.66
C VAL A 218 10.37 13.36 -24.13
N THR A 219 11.43 13.84 -24.77
CA THR A 219 11.40 15.04 -25.61
C THR A 219 11.08 14.59 -27.03
N VAL A 220 9.97 15.07 -27.60
CA VAL A 220 9.61 14.85 -29.00
C VAL A 220 10.02 16.09 -29.79
N ARG A 221 10.75 15.88 -30.88
CA ARG A 221 11.18 16.92 -31.81
C ARG A 221 10.64 16.62 -33.19
N LYS A 222 10.30 17.67 -33.93
CA LYS A 222 9.99 17.59 -35.35
C LYS A 222 11.20 18.05 -36.14
N GLU A 223 11.76 17.16 -36.96
CA GLU A 223 12.90 17.47 -37.83
C GLU A 223 12.53 17.02 -39.25
N HIS A 224 12.54 17.95 -40.22
CA HIS A 224 12.33 17.69 -41.65
C HIS A 224 11.08 16.82 -41.98
N GLY A 225 9.98 17.02 -41.26
CA GLY A 225 8.74 16.26 -41.47
C GLY A 225 8.68 14.89 -40.78
N SER A 226 9.70 14.52 -40.00
CA SER A 226 9.72 13.30 -39.19
C SER A 226 9.82 13.61 -37.70
N LEU A 227 9.33 12.69 -36.86
CA LEU A 227 9.45 12.77 -35.41
C LEU A 227 10.72 12.06 -34.91
N SER A 228 11.48 12.74 -34.07
CA SER A 228 12.59 12.17 -33.31
C SER A 228 12.34 12.29 -31.81
N THR A 229 12.83 11.32 -31.05
CA THR A 229 12.64 11.24 -29.60
C THR A 229 13.98 11.19 -28.86
N ASP A 230 14.07 11.93 -27.76
CA ASP A 230 15.23 11.95 -26.86
C ASP A 230 14.77 11.87 -25.39
N LEU A 231 15.68 11.54 -24.48
CA LEU A 231 15.39 11.50 -23.04
C LEU A 231 15.10 12.90 -22.51
N TYR A 232 13.91 13.08 -21.92
CA TYR A 232 13.65 14.23 -21.07
C TYR A 232 13.96 13.89 -19.61
N THR A 233 14.78 14.73 -18.98
CA THR A 233 15.05 14.70 -17.54
C THR A 233 14.66 16.06 -16.97
N LYS A 234 13.92 16.08 -15.87
CA LYS A 234 13.57 17.35 -15.22
C LYS A 234 14.84 18.03 -14.72
N PRO A 235 14.95 19.38 -14.80
CA PRO A 235 16.13 20.10 -14.31
C PRO A 235 16.48 19.84 -12.84
N THR A 236 15.48 19.46 -12.04
CA THR A 236 15.61 19.16 -10.60
C THR A 236 15.87 17.67 -10.31
N ASP A 237 16.06 16.83 -11.33
CA ASP A 237 16.41 15.43 -11.10
C ASP A 237 17.81 15.35 -10.49
N THR A 238 17.92 14.65 -9.36
CA THR A 238 19.17 14.46 -8.63
C THR A 238 19.83 13.13 -8.95
N HIS A 239 19.23 12.33 -9.84
CA HIS A 239 19.72 11.02 -10.27
C HIS A 239 20.03 10.08 -9.10
N GLN A 240 19.18 10.11 -8.07
CA GLN A 240 19.34 9.30 -6.85
C GLN A 240 18.99 7.83 -7.08
N TYR A 241 19.88 7.13 -7.79
CA TYR A 241 19.79 5.68 -7.93
C TYR A 241 20.05 4.98 -6.60
N LEU A 242 19.53 3.76 -6.50
CA LEU A 242 19.72 2.93 -5.32
C LEU A 242 21.21 2.64 -5.11
N HIS A 243 21.69 2.90 -3.90
CA HIS A 243 23.10 2.66 -3.55
C HIS A 243 23.42 1.16 -3.52
N SER A 244 24.64 0.79 -3.92
CA SER A 244 25.07 -0.62 -4.00
C SER A 244 25.09 -1.33 -2.65
N SER A 245 25.41 -0.61 -1.56
CA SER A 245 25.40 -1.13 -0.18
C SER A 245 24.02 -1.11 0.49
N SER A 246 22.98 -0.63 -0.17
CA SER A 246 21.66 -0.54 0.44
C SER A 246 21.08 -1.92 0.80
N CYS A 247 20.21 -1.93 1.82
CA CYS A 247 19.52 -3.12 2.34
C CYS A 247 18.36 -3.56 1.42
N HIS A 248 18.73 -3.97 0.21
CA HIS A 248 17.82 -4.51 -0.81
C HIS A 248 18.39 -5.81 -1.38
N PRO A 249 17.52 -6.69 -1.90
CA PRO A 249 17.96 -7.87 -2.62
C PRO A 249 18.95 -7.55 -3.74
N ARG A 250 19.94 -8.43 -3.94
CA ARG A 250 21.03 -8.21 -4.92
C ARG A 250 20.50 -7.96 -6.33
N HIS A 251 19.47 -8.70 -6.75
CA HIS A 251 18.88 -8.58 -8.08
C HIS A 251 18.26 -7.19 -8.34
N CYS A 252 17.68 -6.55 -7.31
CA CYS A 252 17.14 -5.18 -7.43
C CYS A 252 18.25 -4.17 -7.72
N LYS A 253 19.47 -4.40 -7.21
CA LYS A 253 20.62 -3.50 -7.37
C LYS A 253 21.33 -3.75 -8.70
N SER A 254 21.57 -5.02 -9.04
CA SER A 254 22.25 -5.39 -10.29
C SER A 254 21.41 -5.15 -11.55
N GLY A 255 20.07 -5.16 -11.42
CA GLY A 255 19.16 -4.94 -12.55
C GLY A 255 19.08 -3.49 -13.03
N ILE A 256 19.52 -2.52 -12.22
CA ILE A 256 19.33 -1.08 -12.49
C ILE A 256 20.05 -0.65 -13.77
N ALA A 257 21.32 -1.01 -13.92
CA ALA A 257 22.11 -0.61 -15.09
C ALA A 257 21.46 -1.09 -16.39
N TYR A 258 21.08 -2.37 -16.44
CA TYR A 258 20.43 -2.96 -17.62
C TYR A 258 19.05 -2.34 -17.89
N SER A 259 18.20 -2.20 -16.87
CA SER A 259 16.84 -1.69 -17.04
C SER A 259 16.81 -0.22 -17.45
N GLN A 260 17.70 0.61 -16.89
CA GLN A 260 17.84 2.01 -17.27
C GLN A 260 18.41 2.15 -18.68
N ALA A 261 19.46 1.40 -19.03
CA ALA A 261 19.98 1.39 -20.39
C ALA A 261 18.92 0.94 -21.41
N LEU A 262 18.13 -0.08 -21.08
CA LEU A 262 17.05 -0.56 -21.95
C LEU A 262 15.97 0.51 -22.16
N ARG A 263 15.64 1.28 -21.11
CA ARG A 263 14.76 2.45 -21.21
C ARG A 263 15.35 3.52 -22.14
N LEU A 264 16.63 3.83 -22.02
CA LEU A 264 17.32 4.78 -22.91
C LEU A 264 17.28 4.31 -24.38
N ARG A 265 17.50 3.02 -24.63
CA ARG A 265 17.47 2.43 -25.99
C ARG A 265 16.11 2.53 -26.65
N ARG A 266 15.02 2.45 -25.88
CA ARG A 266 13.65 2.65 -26.37
C ARG A 266 13.38 4.11 -26.72
N ILE A 267 13.78 5.02 -25.83
CA ILE A 267 13.47 6.46 -25.93
C ILE A 267 14.28 7.14 -27.03
N CYS A 268 15.59 6.88 -27.14
CA CYS A 268 16.45 7.64 -28.05
C CYS A 268 16.29 7.13 -29.50
N SER A 269 15.85 7.99 -30.42
CA SER A 269 15.85 7.68 -31.85
C SER A 269 17.27 7.58 -32.42
N ASN A 270 18.15 8.49 -31.99
CA ASN A 270 19.51 8.61 -32.50
C ASN A 270 20.50 7.80 -31.63
N ASN A 271 21.41 7.06 -32.27
CA ASN A 271 22.40 6.27 -31.56
C ASN A 271 23.43 7.14 -30.83
N SER A 272 23.74 8.33 -31.34
CA SER A 272 24.61 9.31 -30.68
C SER A 272 24.01 9.79 -29.35
N SER A 273 22.72 10.17 -29.34
CA SER A 273 22.00 10.53 -28.11
C SER A 273 21.97 9.36 -27.12
N PHE A 274 21.71 8.14 -27.61
CA PHE A 274 21.73 6.95 -26.76
C PHE A 274 23.10 6.75 -26.08
N ILE A 275 24.20 6.83 -26.82
CA ILE A 275 25.56 6.69 -26.28
C ILE A 275 25.80 7.73 -25.20
N ARG A 276 25.55 9.02 -25.51
CA ARG A 276 25.69 10.14 -24.56
C ARG A 276 24.95 9.89 -23.25
N HIS A 277 23.69 9.44 -23.31
CA HIS A 277 22.89 9.16 -22.12
C HIS A 277 23.37 7.92 -21.36
N THR A 278 23.85 6.89 -22.05
CA THR A 278 24.43 5.71 -21.39
C THR A 278 25.74 6.02 -20.66
N ASP A 279 26.56 6.91 -21.22
CA ASP A 279 27.82 7.32 -20.59
C ASP A 279 27.55 8.16 -19.33
N ALA A 280 26.54 9.03 -19.37
CA ALA A 280 26.07 9.75 -18.19
C ALA A 280 25.51 8.80 -17.12
N LEU A 281 24.70 7.81 -17.51
CA LEU A 281 24.16 6.78 -16.62
C LEU A 281 25.28 5.97 -15.95
N GLU A 282 26.34 5.60 -16.69
CA GLU A 282 27.50 4.91 -16.14
C GLU A 282 28.16 5.73 -15.02
N LYS A 283 28.44 7.01 -15.28
CA LYS A 283 29.02 7.92 -14.28
C LYS A 283 28.16 8.01 -13.02
N HIS A 284 26.84 8.17 -13.18
CA HIS A 284 25.92 8.23 -12.04
C HIS A 284 25.90 6.93 -11.23
N LEU A 285 25.90 5.76 -11.87
CA LEU A 285 25.87 4.48 -11.14
C LEU A 285 27.20 4.19 -10.43
N ILE A 286 28.33 4.51 -11.05
CA ILE A 286 29.65 4.37 -10.42
C ILE A 286 29.75 5.28 -9.18
N ALA A 287 29.28 6.53 -9.28
CA ALA A 287 29.22 7.45 -8.14
C ALA A 287 28.33 6.95 -6.98
N ARG A 288 27.38 6.04 -7.27
CA ARG A 288 26.52 5.38 -6.28
C ARG A 288 27.08 4.04 -5.76
N GLY A 289 28.36 3.79 -6.00
CA GLY A 289 29.10 2.63 -5.51
C GLY A 289 28.87 1.35 -6.29
N HIS A 290 28.32 1.41 -7.50
CA HIS A 290 28.18 0.22 -8.35
C HIS A 290 29.50 -0.12 -9.05
N SER A 291 29.77 -1.41 -9.24
CA SER A 291 30.99 -1.87 -9.94
C SER A 291 30.98 -1.44 -11.40
N ALA A 292 31.99 -0.65 -11.81
CA ALA A 292 32.14 -0.16 -13.18
C ALA A 292 32.07 -1.29 -14.22
N ARG A 293 32.77 -2.41 -13.95
CA ARG A 293 32.74 -3.60 -14.82
C ARG A 293 31.32 -4.09 -15.09
N ARG A 294 30.52 -4.31 -14.03
CA ARG A 294 29.14 -4.82 -14.16
C ARG A 294 28.21 -3.83 -14.85
N VAL A 295 28.42 -2.53 -14.62
CA VAL A 295 27.63 -1.47 -15.27
C VAL A 295 27.92 -1.47 -16.77
N ARG A 296 29.19 -1.50 -17.17
CA ARG A 296 29.61 -1.57 -18.59
C ARG A 296 29.09 -2.83 -19.27
N GLU A 297 29.25 -4.00 -18.65
CA GLU A 297 28.72 -5.28 -19.17
C GLU A 297 27.20 -5.19 -19.40
N ALA A 298 26.46 -4.56 -18.48
CA ALA A 298 25.02 -4.38 -18.63
C ALA A 298 24.66 -3.42 -19.76
N ILE A 299 25.36 -2.29 -19.90
CA ILE A 299 25.15 -1.31 -20.98
C ILE A 299 25.51 -1.94 -22.34
N GLN A 300 26.60 -2.71 -22.41
CA GLN A 300 27.05 -3.35 -23.64
C GLN A 300 26.04 -4.38 -24.15
N ARG A 301 25.41 -5.15 -23.25
CA ARG A 301 24.31 -6.05 -23.62
C ARG A 301 23.10 -5.32 -24.19
N VAL A 302 22.87 -4.06 -23.84
CA VAL A 302 21.78 -3.25 -24.43
C VAL A 302 22.24 -2.56 -25.71
N ARG A 303 23.54 -2.25 -25.84
CA ARG A 303 24.12 -1.67 -27.05
C ARG A 303 23.89 -2.57 -28.27
N SER A 304 24.00 -3.89 -28.10
CA SER A 304 23.74 -4.88 -29.16
C SER A 304 22.26 -5.02 -29.55
N LEU A 305 21.32 -4.46 -28.79
CA LEU A 305 19.90 -4.54 -29.09
C LEU A 305 19.48 -3.37 -30.00
N SER A 306 18.66 -3.67 -31.01
CA SER A 306 18.03 -2.66 -31.86
C SER A 306 16.86 -1.98 -31.15
N ARG A 307 16.61 -0.69 -31.43
CA ARG A 307 15.45 0.04 -30.87
C ARG A 307 14.13 -0.66 -31.22
N SER A 308 13.95 -1.10 -32.46
CA SER A 308 12.75 -1.81 -32.92
C SER A 308 12.47 -3.07 -32.09
N SER A 309 13.48 -3.93 -31.87
CA SER A 309 13.32 -5.14 -31.05
C SER A 309 12.95 -4.83 -29.59
N THR A 310 13.37 -3.68 -29.08
CA THR A 310 13.12 -3.28 -27.68
C THR A 310 11.75 -2.65 -27.47
N LEU A 311 11.15 -2.10 -28.54
CA LEU A 311 9.81 -1.49 -28.57
C LEU A 311 8.71 -2.49 -28.95
N ALA A 312 9.07 -3.56 -29.67
CA ALA A 312 8.16 -4.63 -30.04
C ALA A 312 7.37 -5.15 -28.84
N VAL A 313 6.06 -5.29 -29.03
CA VAL A 313 5.20 -5.90 -28.03
C VAL A 313 5.61 -7.35 -27.92
N LYS A 314 6.17 -7.73 -26.78
CA LYS A 314 6.38 -9.14 -26.46
C LYS A 314 5.06 -9.68 -25.99
N ASP A 315 4.56 -10.73 -26.66
CA ASP A 315 3.45 -11.51 -26.12
C ASP A 315 3.82 -11.92 -24.71
N LYS A 316 3.03 -11.43 -23.75
CA LYS A 316 3.02 -12.00 -22.41
C LYS A 316 2.35 -13.36 -22.53
N LYS A 317 3.03 -14.35 -23.14
CA LYS A 317 2.74 -15.76 -22.87
C LYS A 317 2.66 -15.84 -21.35
N GLY A 318 1.48 -16.24 -20.85
CA GLY A 318 1.10 -16.11 -19.43
C GLY A 318 2.31 -16.39 -18.58
N ARG A 319 2.77 -15.38 -17.84
CA ARG A 319 3.97 -15.61 -17.02
C ARG A 319 3.57 -16.73 -16.09
N ASP A 320 4.34 -17.80 -16.13
CA ASP A 320 4.23 -18.97 -15.25
C ASP A 320 4.17 -18.57 -13.74
N CYS A 321 4.43 -17.29 -13.40
CA CYS A 321 4.28 -16.71 -12.07
C CYS A 321 2.85 -16.34 -11.65
N ASP A 322 1.89 -16.17 -12.57
CA ASP A 322 0.55 -15.70 -12.20
C ASP A 322 -0.26 -16.78 -11.47
N ASN A 323 0.11 -18.06 -11.61
CA ASN A 323 -0.41 -19.20 -10.85
C ASN A 323 0.51 -19.67 -9.69
N LYS A 324 1.70 -19.08 -9.54
CA LYS A 324 2.65 -19.53 -8.51
C LYS A 324 2.41 -18.83 -7.19
N LEU A 325 2.35 -19.63 -6.11
CA LEU A 325 2.15 -19.12 -4.76
C LEU A 325 3.35 -18.26 -4.30
N PRO A 326 3.16 -17.00 -3.90
CA PRO A 326 4.25 -16.19 -3.36
C PRO A 326 4.48 -16.50 -1.87
N LEU A 327 5.70 -16.88 -1.51
CA LEU A 327 6.18 -16.95 -0.13
C LEU A 327 6.80 -15.60 0.26
N VAL A 328 6.06 -14.80 1.01
CA VAL A 328 6.45 -13.43 1.39
C VAL A 328 7.29 -13.42 2.68
N VAL A 329 8.55 -12.99 2.59
CA VAL A 329 9.50 -12.93 3.72
C VAL A 329 10.11 -11.53 3.84
N THR A 330 10.38 -11.04 5.06
CA THR A 330 11.11 -9.78 5.24
C THR A 330 12.55 -9.94 4.78
N PHE A 331 13.02 -9.10 3.86
CA PHE A 331 14.42 -9.13 3.45
C PHE A 331 15.34 -8.79 4.61
N HIS A 332 16.41 -9.57 4.76
CA HIS A 332 17.56 -9.25 5.59
C HIS A 332 18.84 -9.70 4.87
N PRO A 333 19.96 -8.96 4.94
CA PRO A 333 21.19 -9.32 4.25
C PRO A 333 21.74 -10.70 4.63
N ASN A 334 21.51 -11.11 5.88
CA ASN A 334 21.96 -12.40 6.43
C ASN A 334 20.93 -13.54 6.24
N LEU A 335 19.92 -13.36 5.38
CA LEU A 335 19.01 -14.47 5.11
C LEU A 335 19.75 -15.60 4.41
N PRO A 336 19.47 -16.86 4.78
CA PRO A 336 19.99 -17.99 4.04
C PRO A 336 19.38 -18.01 2.62
N PRO A 337 19.94 -18.78 1.66
CA PRO A 337 19.45 -18.84 0.30
C PRO A 337 18.07 -19.53 0.23
N LEU A 338 17.01 -18.79 0.56
CA LEU A 338 15.64 -19.29 0.70
C LEU A 338 15.17 -20.00 -0.57
N GLN A 339 15.52 -19.49 -1.74
CA GLN A 339 15.14 -20.12 -3.00
C GLN A 339 15.71 -21.54 -3.15
N LYS A 340 16.97 -21.74 -2.75
CA LYS A 340 17.63 -23.06 -2.76
C LYS A 340 17.03 -23.98 -1.71
N ILE A 341 16.84 -23.47 -0.49
CA ILE A 341 16.25 -24.22 0.62
C ILE A 341 14.84 -24.70 0.26
N THR A 342 13.99 -23.80 -0.22
CA THR A 342 12.61 -24.13 -0.60
C THR A 342 12.59 -25.11 -1.77
N SER A 343 13.49 -24.96 -2.74
CA SER A 343 13.55 -25.85 -3.90
C SER A 343 14.02 -27.27 -3.53
N ASN A 344 14.97 -27.39 -2.60
CA ASN A 344 15.50 -28.68 -2.13
C ASN A 344 14.51 -29.42 -1.23
N ASN A 345 13.74 -28.69 -0.43
CA ASN A 345 12.84 -29.25 0.57
C ASN A 345 11.37 -29.27 0.13
N HIS A 346 11.04 -28.87 -1.11
CA HIS A 346 9.66 -28.81 -1.58
C HIS A 346 8.96 -30.17 -1.53
N ASN A 347 9.70 -31.25 -1.80
CA ASN A 347 9.16 -32.62 -1.78
C ASN A 347 8.56 -33.01 -0.42
N ILE A 348 9.06 -32.42 0.68
CA ILE A 348 8.51 -32.62 2.03
C ILE A 348 7.07 -32.10 2.13
N LEU A 349 6.77 -30.99 1.44
CA LEU A 349 5.41 -30.43 1.41
C LEU A 349 4.45 -31.30 0.59
N LEU A 350 4.98 -32.08 -0.36
CA LEU A 350 4.17 -32.99 -1.18
C LEU A 350 3.81 -34.28 -0.43
N THR A 351 4.49 -34.60 0.68
CA THR A 351 4.21 -35.79 1.49
C THR A 351 2.85 -35.74 2.21
N SER A 352 2.25 -34.56 2.37
CA SER A 352 0.93 -34.40 2.99
C SER A 352 -0.09 -33.94 1.97
N ASP A 353 -1.18 -34.69 1.79
CA ASP A 353 -2.28 -34.36 0.87
C ASP A 353 -2.86 -32.95 1.09
N ARG A 354 -2.82 -32.46 2.33
CA ARG A 354 -3.27 -31.09 2.66
C ARG A 354 -2.29 -30.04 2.11
N LEU A 355 -0.99 -30.28 2.27
CA LEU A 355 0.06 -29.34 1.85
C LEU A 355 0.29 -29.40 0.35
N GLN A 356 0.17 -30.58 -0.27
CA GLN A 356 0.18 -30.75 -1.72
C GLN A 356 -0.95 -29.97 -2.39
N ARG A 357 -2.17 -30.01 -1.83
CA ARG A 357 -3.29 -29.18 -2.33
C ARG A 357 -3.08 -27.69 -2.13
N ALA A 358 -2.40 -27.28 -1.06
CA ALA A 358 -2.18 -25.87 -0.73
C ALA A 358 -0.98 -25.25 -1.48
N VAL A 359 0.07 -26.04 -1.73
CA VAL A 359 1.33 -25.62 -2.35
C VAL A 359 1.75 -26.69 -3.37
N PRO A 360 1.02 -26.83 -4.49
CA PRO A 360 1.28 -27.89 -5.47
C PRO A 360 2.59 -27.68 -6.23
N GLU A 361 3.02 -26.43 -6.37
CA GLU A 361 4.27 -26.05 -7.04
C GLU A 361 5.21 -25.30 -6.10
N LYS A 362 6.49 -25.25 -6.49
CA LYS A 362 7.53 -24.50 -5.78
C LYS A 362 7.11 -23.01 -5.68
N PRO A 363 6.96 -22.48 -4.46
CA PRO A 363 6.52 -21.10 -4.30
C PRO A 363 7.61 -20.12 -4.71
N ILE A 364 7.20 -18.95 -5.21
CA ILE A 364 8.13 -17.86 -5.54
C ILE A 364 8.45 -17.08 -4.28
N ILE A 365 9.74 -16.88 -3.99
CA ILE A 365 10.15 -16.05 -2.85
C ILE A 365 9.95 -14.57 -3.19
N ALA A 366 9.08 -13.90 -2.42
CA ALA A 366 8.85 -12.47 -2.51
C ALA A 366 9.39 -11.78 -1.25
N TYR A 367 10.20 -10.74 -1.44
CA TYR A 367 10.79 -10.01 -0.32
C TYR A 367 9.99 -8.76 0.01
N ARG A 368 9.51 -8.64 1.25
CA ARG A 368 8.98 -7.39 1.80
C ARG A 368 10.10 -6.55 2.42
N ARG A 369 9.98 -5.22 2.32
CA ARG A 369 10.92 -4.28 2.94
C ARG A 369 10.85 -4.38 4.47
N PRO A 370 11.98 -4.37 5.19
CA PRO A 370 11.97 -4.17 6.64
C PRO A 370 11.49 -2.76 7.01
N ARG A 371 10.98 -2.58 8.23
CA ARG A 371 10.65 -1.24 8.75
C ARG A 371 11.92 -0.42 8.89
N ASN A 372 11.95 0.78 8.31
CA ASN A 372 13.08 1.70 8.48
C ASN A 372 12.80 2.74 9.57
N LEU A 373 13.79 3.58 9.91
CA LEU A 373 13.63 4.65 10.90
C LEU A 373 12.43 5.55 10.58
N ARG A 374 12.18 5.86 9.31
CA ARG A 374 10.98 6.61 8.92
C ARG A 374 9.70 5.90 9.34
N ASP A 375 9.56 4.59 9.11
CA ASP A 375 8.37 3.83 9.50
C ASP A 375 8.21 3.72 11.03
N LEU A 376 9.32 3.79 11.77
CA LEU A 376 9.35 3.72 13.24
C LEU A 376 9.06 5.08 13.89
N LEU A 377 9.62 6.15 13.33
CA LEU A 377 9.60 7.51 13.89
C LEU A 377 8.44 8.34 13.35
N VAL A 378 8.10 8.21 12.06
CA VAL A 378 7.05 9.00 11.42
C VAL A 378 5.73 8.26 11.57
N ARG A 379 4.97 8.62 12.60
CA ARG A 379 3.54 8.29 12.68
C ARG A 379 2.78 9.33 11.88
N ALA A 380 2.00 8.89 10.89
CA ALA A 380 1.12 9.79 10.11
C ALA A 380 0.05 10.51 10.97
N ALA A 381 -0.15 10.04 12.20
CA ALA A 381 -0.96 10.69 13.21
C ALA A 381 -0.04 11.30 14.26
N VAL A 382 -0.02 12.63 14.32
CA VAL A 382 0.31 13.33 15.56
C VAL A 382 -0.89 13.04 16.49
N PRO A 383 -0.68 12.50 17.71
CA PRO A 383 -1.75 12.44 18.70
C PRO A 383 -2.34 13.85 18.86
N PRO A 384 -3.67 14.00 18.99
CA PRO A 384 -4.26 15.31 19.25
C PRO A 384 -3.59 15.92 20.47
N LEU A 385 -3.22 17.21 20.39
CA LEU A 385 -2.65 17.95 21.53
C LEU A 385 -3.65 18.05 22.69
N THR A 386 -4.93 17.77 22.41
CA THR A 386 -6.04 17.69 23.35
C THR A 386 -6.71 16.33 23.27
N SER A 387 -5.99 15.23 23.53
CA SER A 387 -6.72 14.10 24.12
C SER A 387 -7.14 14.55 25.51
N ASN A 388 -8.37 15.03 25.66
CA ASN A 388 -9.07 14.85 26.93
C ASN A 388 -8.92 13.37 27.22
N LEU A 389 -8.04 13.05 28.17
CA LEU A 389 -7.79 11.70 28.62
C LEU A 389 -9.15 11.16 29.03
N THR A 390 -9.77 10.34 28.19
CA THR A 390 -10.64 9.31 28.75
C THR A 390 -9.79 8.67 29.84
N PRO A 391 -10.25 8.62 31.11
CA PRO A 391 -9.45 8.08 32.18
C PRO A 391 -8.95 6.72 31.70
N ILE A 392 -7.63 6.57 31.57
CA ILE A 392 -7.05 5.29 31.14
C ILE A 392 -7.62 4.28 32.13
N GLN A 393 -8.47 3.37 31.65
CA GLN A 393 -9.00 2.35 32.54
C GLN A 393 -7.79 1.51 32.98
N HIS A 394 -7.43 1.70 34.24
CA HIS A 394 -6.28 1.06 34.85
C HIS A 394 -6.67 -0.37 35.23
N GLY A 395 -6.01 -1.35 34.64
CA GLY A 395 -6.33 -2.74 34.87
C GLY A 395 -5.76 -3.69 33.83
N THR A 396 -5.98 -4.97 34.11
CA THR A 396 -5.73 -6.07 33.19
C THR A 396 -7.02 -6.37 32.43
N PHE A 397 -6.95 -6.42 31.11
CA PHE A 397 -8.09 -6.66 30.22
C PHE A 397 -7.78 -7.79 29.22
N LYS A 398 -8.82 -8.47 28.77
CA LYS A 398 -8.71 -9.41 27.64
C LYS A 398 -8.51 -8.64 26.34
N CYS A 399 -7.79 -9.23 25.38
CA CYS A 399 -7.62 -8.59 24.06
C CYS A 399 -8.89 -8.74 23.21
N ASP A 400 -9.12 -7.85 22.23
CA ASP A 400 -10.28 -7.84 21.31
C ASP A 400 -10.51 -9.14 20.50
N ARG A 401 -9.60 -10.11 20.59
CA ARG A 401 -9.70 -11.43 19.96
C ARG A 401 -9.98 -12.54 20.98
N THR A 402 -10.74 -12.25 22.03
CA THR A 402 -10.99 -13.16 23.16
C THR A 402 -11.43 -14.56 22.72
N SER A 403 -12.32 -14.67 21.73
CA SER A 403 -12.82 -15.95 21.21
C SER A 403 -11.75 -16.86 20.59
N ARG A 404 -10.60 -16.32 20.19
CA ARG A 404 -9.49 -17.08 19.56
C ARG A 404 -8.20 -17.04 20.37
N CYS A 405 -8.17 -16.32 21.49
CA CYS A 405 -6.96 -16.12 22.27
C CYS A 405 -6.96 -17.02 23.50
N ILE A 406 -6.34 -18.19 23.38
CA ILE A 406 -6.29 -19.20 24.46
C ILE A 406 -5.77 -18.60 25.77
N VAL A 407 -4.78 -17.71 25.71
CA VAL A 407 -4.24 -17.02 26.89
C VAL A 407 -5.31 -16.16 27.58
N CYS A 408 -6.13 -15.42 26.82
CA CYS A 408 -7.19 -14.61 27.40
C CYS A 408 -8.38 -15.44 27.91
N SER A 409 -8.67 -16.57 27.26
CA SER A 409 -9.77 -17.45 27.66
C SER A 409 -9.48 -18.17 28.98
N HIS A 410 -8.23 -18.60 29.19
CA HIS A 410 -7.88 -19.47 30.32
C HIS A 410 -7.06 -18.78 31.42
N HIS A 411 -6.21 -17.81 31.08
CA HIS A 411 -5.18 -17.33 32.00
C HIS A 411 -5.27 -15.84 32.36
N ILE A 412 -6.07 -15.03 31.66
CA ILE A 412 -6.23 -13.62 31.99
C ILE A 412 -7.47 -13.41 32.86
N VAL A 413 -7.23 -12.93 34.07
CA VAL A 413 -8.26 -12.42 34.98
C VAL A 413 -8.31 -10.90 34.84
N GLU A 414 -9.48 -10.36 34.59
CA GLU A 414 -9.67 -8.92 34.48
C GLU A 414 -9.77 -8.31 35.88
N SER A 415 -8.87 -7.39 36.20
CA SER A 415 -8.77 -6.79 37.52
C SER A 415 -7.97 -5.48 37.46
N ASN A 416 -8.30 -4.55 38.34
CA ASN A 416 -7.56 -3.31 38.55
C ASN A 416 -6.46 -3.42 39.62
N SER A 417 -6.37 -4.57 40.29
CA SER A 417 -5.34 -4.84 41.31
C SER A 417 -4.90 -6.30 41.36
N ILE A 418 -3.70 -6.52 41.86
CA ILE A 418 -3.10 -7.84 42.08
C ILE A 418 -2.68 -7.92 43.55
N THR A 419 -3.12 -8.97 44.25
CA THR A 419 -2.83 -9.16 45.68
C THR A 419 -1.91 -10.36 45.89
N SER A 420 -0.82 -10.12 46.61
CA SER A 420 0.10 -11.19 47.06
C SER A 420 -0.47 -11.89 48.29
N HIS A 421 -0.57 -13.22 48.26
CA HIS A 421 -1.00 -14.02 49.41
C HIS A 421 0.10 -14.11 50.49
N SER A 422 1.38 -14.12 50.09
CA SER A 422 2.50 -14.23 51.04
C SER A 422 2.79 -12.93 51.78
N MET A 423 2.63 -11.78 51.11
CA MET A 423 2.92 -10.46 51.69
C MET A 423 1.66 -9.69 52.11
N GLN A 424 0.47 -10.23 51.81
CA GLN A 424 -0.84 -9.57 51.98
C GLN A 424 -0.88 -8.14 51.36
N LEU A 425 -0.03 -7.89 50.37
CA LEU A 425 0.13 -6.58 49.74
C LEU A 425 -0.66 -6.52 48.44
N THR A 426 -1.48 -5.48 48.28
CA THR A 426 -2.27 -5.25 47.06
C THR A 426 -1.65 -4.15 46.21
N HIS A 427 -1.27 -4.49 44.98
CA HIS A 427 -0.74 -3.55 43.99
C HIS A 427 -1.83 -3.17 42.99
N LYS A 428 -2.06 -1.87 42.80
CA LYS A 428 -2.95 -1.37 41.74
C LYS A 428 -2.24 -1.42 40.39
N THR A 429 -2.90 -2.00 39.40
CA THR A 429 -2.37 -2.14 38.04
C THR A 429 -2.36 -0.80 37.33
N LYS A 430 -1.18 -0.30 36.96
CA LYS A 430 -1.05 0.98 36.25
C LYS A 430 -1.11 0.79 34.74
N GLY A 431 -2.21 1.21 34.15
CA GLY A 431 -2.39 1.37 32.70
C GLY A 431 -3.36 0.33 32.16
N HIS A 432 -3.62 0.37 30.86
CA HIS A 432 -4.47 -0.61 30.19
C HIS A 432 -3.62 -1.78 29.68
N ILE A 433 -3.54 -2.85 30.47
CA ILE A 433 -2.66 -4.00 30.21
C ILE A 433 -3.48 -5.15 29.62
N THR A 434 -3.09 -5.62 28.43
CA THR A 434 -3.66 -6.83 27.81
C THR A 434 -2.59 -7.90 27.54
N CYS A 435 -3.00 -9.09 27.08
CA CYS A 435 -2.06 -10.16 26.71
C CYS A 435 -1.07 -9.77 25.58
N THR A 436 -1.32 -8.68 24.85
CA THR A 436 -0.42 -8.18 23.80
C THR A 436 0.59 -7.14 24.30
N THR A 437 0.54 -6.78 25.58
CA THR A 437 1.45 -5.80 26.20
C THR A 437 2.83 -6.41 26.41
N THR A 438 3.87 -5.63 26.11
CA THR A 438 5.29 -5.99 26.29
C THR A 438 5.85 -5.36 27.56
N ASN A 439 6.96 -5.89 28.08
CA ASN A 439 7.63 -5.40 29.29
C ASN A 439 6.70 -5.41 30.50
N VAL A 440 6.04 -6.55 30.74
CA VAL A 440 5.08 -6.71 31.84
C VAL A 440 5.64 -7.63 32.92
N ILE A 441 5.31 -7.30 34.16
CA ILE A 441 5.42 -8.18 35.32
C ILE A 441 4.04 -8.82 35.51
N TYR A 442 4.00 -10.12 35.75
CA TYR A 442 2.77 -10.89 35.86
C TYR A 442 2.81 -11.83 37.08
N LEU A 443 1.65 -12.04 37.69
CA LEU A 443 1.43 -12.98 38.78
C LEU A 443 0.58 -14.15 38.27
N ILE A 444 0.99 -15.38 38.59
CA ILE A 444 0.21 -16.61 38.36
C ILE A 444 -0.14 -17.19 39.72
N SER A 445 -1.42 -17.48 39.95
CA SER A 445 -1.88 -18.16 41.16
C SER A 445 -2.44 -19.53 40.80
N CYS A 446 -1.96 -20.58 41.47
CA CYS A 446 -2.56 -21.90 41.36
C CYS A 446 -3.94 -21.88 42.04
N ARG A 447 -4.98 -22.33 41.32
CA ARG A 447 -6.35 -22.37 41.86
C ARG A 447 -6.57 -23.52 42.85
N VAL A 448 -5.69 -24.53 42.84
CA VAL A 448 -5.82 -25.72 43.68
C VAL A 448 -5.06 -25.54 44.99
N CYS A 449 -3.77 -25.18 44.93
CA CYS A 449 -2.92 -25.06 46.12
C CYS A 449 -2.69 -23.62 46.60
N GLY A 450 -3.20 -22.60 45.89
CA GLY A 450 -3.07 -21.19 46.28
C GLY A 450 -1.67 -20.59 46.13
N ILE A 451 -0.67 -21.37 45.69
CA ILE A 451 0.69 -20.89 45.52
C ILE A 451 0.76 -19.86 44.39
N GLN A 452 1.47 -18.76 44.63
CA GLN A 452 1.65 -17.66 43.69
C GLN A 452 3.09 -17.58 43.14
N TYR A 453 3.20 -17.30 41.85
CA TYR A 453 4.47 -17.10 41.13
C TYR A 453 4.47 -15.70 40.46
N VAL A 454 5.56 -14.95 40.62
CA VAL A 454 5.78 -13.65 39.95
C VAL A 454 6.84 -13.81 38.86
N GLY A 455 6.54 -13.36 37.64
CA GLY A 455 7.48 -13.37 36.54
C GLY A 455 7.48 -12.07 35.74
N GLU A 456 8.52 -11.88 34.91
CA GLU A 456 8.62 -10.75 33.98
C GLU A 456 8.83 -11.22 32.54
N THR A 457 8.43 -10.39 31.58
CA THR A 457 8.69 -10.63 30.16
C THR A 457 8.89 -9.35 29.36
N LYS A 458 9.99 -9.30 28.60
CA LYS A 458 10.22 -8.26 27.58
C LYS A 458 9.32 -8.42 26.36
N THR A 459 8.98 -9.66 26.01
CA THR A 459 8.05 -9.95 24.90
C THR A 459 6.58 -9.87 25.36
N THR A 460 5.63 -9.91 24.42
CA THR A 460 4.20 -9.92 24.77
C THR A 460 3.86 -11.08 25.70
N LEU A 461 3.01 -10.85 26.71
CA LEU A 461 2.56 -11.89 27.64
C LEU A 461 2.01 -13.13 26.91
N LYS A 462 1.27 -12.93 25.83
CA LYS A 462 0.74 -13.98 24.96
C LYS A 462 1.83 -14.90 24.40
N LYS A 463 2.92 -14.32 23.89
CA LYS A 463 4.06 -15.08 23.34
C LYS A 463 4.80 -15.84 24.45
N ARG A 464 4.93 -15.24 25.63
CA ARG A 464 5.52 -15.87 26.81
C ARG A 464 4.75 -17.12 27.24
N PHE A 465 3.42 -17.02 27.37
CA PHE A 465 2.57 -18.16 27.73
C PHE A 465 2.53 -19.26 26.66
N TYR A 466 2.56 -18.92 25.37
CA TYR A 466 2.71 -19.94 24.33
C TYR A 466 4.06 -20.65 24.39
N GLY A 467 5.13 -19.93 24.73
CA GLY A 467 6.43 -20.54 25.00
C GLY A 467 6.35 -21.55 26.13
N HIS A 468 5.83 -21.15 27.29
CA HIS A 468 5.64 -22.05 28.43
C HIS A 468 4.82 -23.29 28.09
N ARG A 469 3.67 -23.11 27.43
CA ARG A 469 2.81 -24.23 27.03
C ARG A 469 3.49 -25.18 26.06
N SER A 470 4.30 -24.64 25.13
CA SER A 470 5.10 -25.46 24.23
C SER A 470 6.14 -26.27 24.99
N THR A 471 6.83 -25.67 25.96
CA THR A 471 7.84 -26.36 26.78
C THR A 471 7.20 -27.50 27.56
N VAL A 472 6.06 -27.27 28.23
CA VAL A 472 5.31 -28.31 28.96
C VAL A 472 4.90 -29.46 28.02
N ASN A 473 4.36 -29.13 26.84
CA ASN A 473 3.87 -30.16 25.91
C ASN A 473 4.99 -30.96 25.22
N THR A 474 6.21 -30.43 25.17
CA THR A 474 7.32 -31.04 24.41
C THR A 474 8.47 -31.54 25.28
N MET A 475 8.41 -31.32 26.60
CA MET A 475 9.45 -31.69 27.58
C MET A 475 10.87 -31.27 27.16
N LYS A 476 11.01 -30.15 26.43
CA LYS A 476 12.31 -29.64 25.99
C LYS A 476 13.00 -28.90 27.13
N THR A 477 14.01 -29.57 27.72
CA THR A 477 14.84 -29.12 28.85
C THR A 477 15.84 -28.02 28.47
N GLU A 478 16.17 -27.85 27.19
CA GLU A 478 17.22 -26.92 26.73
C GLU A 478 16.80 -25.44 26.58
N THR A 479 15.64 -25.04 27.11
CA THR A 479 15.24 -23.62 27.08
C THR A 479 15.49 -22.97 28.45
N PRO A 480 15.98 -21.72 28.52
CA PRO A 480 16.25 -21.01 29.79
C PRO A 480 14.98 -20.69 30.62
N LEU A 481 13.87 -21.39 30.34
CA LEU A 481 12.56 -21.29 30.97
C LEU A 481 12.37 -22.30 32.11
N GLU A 482 13.32 -23.23 32.32
CA GLU A 482 13.20 -24.33 33.29
C GLU A 482 13.33 -23.87 34.76
N ASN A 483 14.17 -22.87 35.03
CA ASN A 483 14.45 -22.38 36.40
C ASN A 483 13.31 -21.59 37.07
N ILE A 484 12.11 -21.61 36.49
CA ILE A 484 10.99 -20.74 36.87
C ILE A 484 9.82 -21.52 37.50
N LEU A 485 9.70 -22.82 37.25
CA LEU A 485 8.61 -23.65 37.79
C LEU A 485 9.07 -24.83 38.66
N THR A 486 10.37 -24.97 38.91
CA THR A 486 10.86 -25.84 39.98
C THR A 486 10.61 -25.15 41.33
N PHE A 487 9.44 -25.40 41.91
CA PHE A 487 9.21 -25.13 43.33
C PHE A 487 10.31 -25.88 44.13
N PRO A 488 11.06 -25.23 45.04
CA PRO A 488 12.25 -25.85 45.66
C PRO A 488 11.99 -27.10 46.51
N THR A 489 10.76 -27.58 46.64
CA THR A 489 10.40 -28.63 47.59
C THR A 489 9.47 -29.73 47.07
N ILE A 490 9.14 -29.79 45.77
CA ILE A 490 8.31 -30.89 45.25
C ILE A 490 8.92 -31.49 43.97
N PRO A 491 9.46 -32.73 44.02
CA PRO A 491 9.87 -33.43 42.82
C PRO A 491 8.63 -33.77 41.97
N LEU A 492 8.77 -33.64 40.64
CA LEU A 492 7.75 -33.86 39.60
C LEU A 492 7.08 -35.26 39.61
N THR A 493 7.51 -36.17 40.49
CA THR A 493 7.05 -37.56 40.56
C THR A 493 5.94 -37.83 41.59
N THR A 494 5.58 -36.88 42.46
CA THR A 494 4.64 -37.15 43.58
C THR A 494 3.30 -36.42 43.53
N CYS A 495 3.07 -35.57 42.53
CA CYS A 495 1.76 -34.97 42.33
C CYS A 495 1.07 -35.69 41.15
N PRO A 496 -0.14 -36.27 41.32
CA PRO A 496 -0.84 -36.95 40.24
C PRO A 496 -1.34 -35.91 39.24
N TYR A 497 -0.45 -35.47 38.34
CA TYR A 497 -0.71 -34.55 37.22
C TYR A 497 -1.47 -35.27 36.09
N ARG A 498 -2.61 -35.88 36.43
CA ARG A 498 -3.62 -36.31 35.46
C ARG A 498 -4.93 -35.60 35.80
N GLY A 499 -5.08 -34.38 35.29
CA GLY A 499 -6.37 -33.68 35.38
C GLY A 499 -6.26 -32.20 35.71
N LEU A 500 -5.50 -31.43 34.94
CA LEU A 500 -5.76 -30.00 34.82
C LEU A 500 -5.74 -29.63 33.33
N ASN A 501 -6.94 -29.40 32.80
CA ASN A 501 -7.10 -28.44 31.71
C ASN A 501 -6.54 -27.10 32.24
N PRO A 502 -5.50 -26.54 31.60
CA PRO A 502 -4.74 -25.41 32.15
C PRO A 502 -5.52 -24.10 32.20
#